data_AF-A0A3P6R3Z2-F1
#
_entry.id   AF-A0A3P6R3Z2-F1
#
_cell.length_a   1.000
_cell.length_b   1.000
_cell.length_c   1.000
_cell.angle_alpha   90.00
_cell.angle_beta   90.00
_cell.angle_gamma   90.00
#
_symmetry.space_group_name_H-M   'P 1'
#
loop_
_entity.id
_entity.type
_entity.pdbx_description
1 polymer ?
#
loop_
_entity_poly.entity_id
_entity_poly.type
_entity_poly.pdbx_seq_one_letter_code
_entity_poly.pdbx_strand_id
1 'polypeptide(L)'
;MLFMFQISVFVNPCRQPIALPAQPCSTSRPCSAGTYCHYGLTPETTICCSLEGNPCDQPLVTGIGSGSQQRWYYNAQRGTCEMFLYKGLKGNANNFLSQQSCEHSCRPNPCAEGKHLTLHQIRFQILIILIIHGLSSHILELESFKKAISSGRPYSTPDGRYLSCDVSLEVSSCPSGYWCNPGATRHTAVCCPGAVADPCTLPVITGEGDEELERYYYDAATKTCRAFTYRGMKGNQNNFLTMTACEQQCQPLENPCIGQPATTAAGQVIFCSATNKEMCPVNFWCHVGATPETTVCCPGGSFFFLNSVIHFLM
;
A
#
# COMPACT_ATOMS: atom_id res chain seq x y z
N MET A 1 -7.50 -68.11 -12.39
CA MET A 1 -7.78 -66.65 -12.41
C MET A 1 -6.45 -65.95 -12.17
N LEU A 2 -5.77 -65.50 -13.23
CA LEU A 2 -4.53 -64.74 -13.08
C LEU A 2 -4.88 -63.37 -12.52
N PHE A 3 -4.40 -63.05 -11.32
CA PHE A 3 -4.36 -61.67 -10.84
C PHE A 3 -3.31 -60.92 -11.66
N MET A 4 -3.76 -60.11 -12.62
CA MET A 4 -2.90 -59.08 -13.21
C MET A 4 -2.60 -58.05 -12.12
N PHE A 5 -1.42 -58.12 -11.51
CA PHE A 5 -0.87 -56.98 -10.79
C PHE A 5 -0.63 -55.87 -11.82
N GLN A 6 -1.47 -54.84 -11.82
CA GLN A 6 -1.13 -53.60 -12.52
C GLN A 6 0.11 -53.03 -11.84
N ILE A 7 1.27 -53.21 -12.48
CA ILE A 7 2.49 -52.49 -12.11
C ILE A 7 2.21 -51.01 -12.36
N SER A 8 1.95 -50.26 -11.30
CA SER A 8 1.78 -48.81 -11.37
C SER A 8 3.17 -48.21 -11.60
N VAL A 9 3.52 -47.96 -12.86
CA VAL A 9 4.81 -47.34 -13.21
C VAL A 9 4.79 -45.90 -12.69
N PHE A 10 5.70 -45.60 -11.76
CA PHE A 10 5.87 -44.24 -11.23
C PHE A 10 6.28 -43.28 -12.36
N VAL A 11 5.49 -42.23 -12.57
CA VAL A 11 5.79 -41.16 -13.51
C VAL A 11 6.39 -40.01 -12.74
N ASN A 12 7.69 -39.72 -12.95
CA ASN A 12 8.31 -38.55 -12.35
C ASN A 12 7.78 -37.25 -13.00
N PRO A 13 7.02 -36.40 -12.30
CA PRO A 13 6.50 -35.15 -12.85
C PRO A 13 7.54 -34.02 -12.89
N CYS A 14 8.66 -34.12 -12.17
CA CYS A 14 9.69 -33.08 -12.11
C CYS A 14 10.53 -33.05 -13.38
N ARG A 15 11.04 -31.86 -13.75
CA ARG A 15 11.96 -31.71 -14.88
C ARG A 15 13.24 -32.55 -14.71
N GLN A 16 13.77 -32.58 -13.49
CA GLN A 16 14.96 -33.34 -13.12
C GLN A 16 14.62 -34.72 -12.51
N PRO A 17 15.56 -35.67 -12.51
CA PRO A 17 15.48 -36.88 -11.70
C PRO A 17 15.27 -36.54 -10.22
N ILE A 18 14.50 -37.36 -9.52
CA ILE A 18 14.23 -37.22 -8.09
C ILE A 18 14.78 -38.42 -7.32
N ALA A 19 15.13 -38.20 -6.05
CA ALA A 19 15.37 -39.30 -5.13
C ALA A 19 14.04 -40.00 -4.80
N LEU A 20 14.09 -41.34 -4.69
CA LEU A 20 12.96 -42.15 -4.26
C LEU A 20 13.13 -42.53 -2.78
N PRO A 21 12.02 -42.62 -2.00
CA PRO A 21 10.63 -42.43 -2.44
C PRO A 21 10.29 -40.95 -2.69
N ALA A 22 9.42 -40.70 -3.67
CA ALA A 22 8.98 -39.34 -3.99
C ALA A 22 8.27 -38.69 -2.80
N GLN A 23 8.62 -37.45 -2.47
CA GLN A 23 8.01 -36.72 -1.36
C GLN A 23 6.72 -36.03 -1.81
N PRO A 24 5.53 -36.43 -1.32
CA PRO A 24 4.28 -35.74 -1.64
C PRO A 24 4.22 -34.38 -0.94
N CYS A 25 3.53 -33.43 -1.58
CA CYS A 25 3.35 -32.09 -1.04
C CYS A 25 1.92 -31.60 -1.22
N SER A 26 1.57 -30.53 -0.51
CA SER A 26 0.27 -29.88 -0.62
C SER A 26 0.38 -28.42 -0.18
N THR A 27 -0.72 -27.67 -0.22
CA THR A 27 -0.78 -26.32 0.35
C THR A 27 -0.55 -26.30 1.86
N SER A 28 -0.84 -27.40 2.58
CA SER A 28 -0.62 -27.54 4.02
C SER A 28 0.68 -28.26 4.38
N ARG A 29 1.33 -28.91 3.42
CA ARG A 29 2.58 -29.66 3.59
C ARG A 29 3.64 -29.12 2.63
N PRO A 30 4.41 -28.09 3.03
CA PRO A 30 5.44 -27.51 2.19
C PRO A 30 6.63 -28.46 2.01
N CYS A 31 7.36 -28.22 0.92
CA CYS A 31 8.58 -28.96 0.62
C CYS A 31 9.78 -28.44 1.43
N SER A 32 10.84 -29.23 1.52
CA SER A 32 12.08 -28.85 2.19
C SER A 32 12.81 -27.74 1.43
N ALA A 33 13.76 -27.07 2.10
CA ALA A 33 14.61 -26.07 1.47
C ALA A 33 15.27 -26.61 0.18
N GLY A 34 15.35 -25.76 -0.85
CA GLY A 34 15.88 -26.14 -2.17
C GLY A 34 14.91 -26.90 -3.08
N THR A 35 13.65 -27.06 -2.67
CA THR A 35 12.61 -27.71 -3.48
C THR A 35 11.31 -26.89 -3.50
N TYR A 36 10.48 -27.10 -4.52
CA TYR A 36 9.15 -26.49 -4.65
C TYR A 36 8.09 -27.58 -4.83
N CYS A 37 6.85 -27.29 -4.44
CA CYS A 37 5.75 -28.23 -4.63
C CYS A 37 5.25 -28.15 -6.08
N HIS A 38 5.47 -29.21 -6.85
CA HIS A 38 4.86 -29.38 -8.15
C HIS A 38 3.45 -29.93 -7.95
N TYR A 39 2.44 -29.25 -8.50
CA TYR A 39 1.05 -29.69 -8.46
C TYR A 39 0.65 -30.31 -9.80
N GLY A 40 0.58 -31.63 -9.85
CA GLY A 40 0.19 -32.40 -11.04
C GLY A 40 -1.33 -32.56 -11.18
N LEU A 41 -1.76 -33.41 -12.11
CA LEU A 41 -3.18 -33.76 -12.30
C LEU A 41 -3.71 -34.68 -11.20
N THR A 42 -2.82 -35.43 -10.56
CA THR A 42 -3.16 -36.44 -9.57
C THR A 42 -2.32 -36.25 -8.30
N PRO A 43 -2.72 -36.83 -7.16
CA PRO A 43 -1.91 -36.83 -5.95
C PRO A 43 -0.52 -37.45 -6.15
N GLU A 44 -0.40 -38.49 -6.98
CA GLU A 44 0.87 -39.18 -7.26
C GLU A 44 1.84 -38.30 -8.07
N THR A 45 1.30 -37.36 -8.85
CA THR A 45 2.08 -36.37 -9.60
C THR A 45 2.22 -35.03 -8.86
N THR A 46 1.75 -34.96 -7.61
CA THR A 46 1.87 -33.79 -6.73
C THR A 46 2.95 -34.03 -5.68
N ILE A 47 4.19 -33.65 -6.02
CA ILE A 47 5.38 -33.97 -5.24
C ILE A 47 6.37 -32.80 -5.20
N CYS A 48 7.35 -32.89 -4.31
CA CYS A 48 8.45 -31.93 -4.24
C CYS A 48 9.45 -32.13 -5.39
N CYS A 49 9.72 -31.06 -6.13
CA CYS A 49 10.71 -31.01 -7.21
C CYS A 49 11.85 -30.06 -6.85
N SER A 50 13.05 -30.32 -7.37
CA SER A 50 14.21 -29.44 -7.20
C SER A 50 13.95 -28.03 -7.72
N LEU A 51 14.33 -27.02 -6.94
CA LEU A 51 14.21 -25.62 -7.31
C LEU A 51 15.47 -25.14 -8.04
N GLU A 52 15.34 -24.75 -9.31
CA GLU A 52 16.45 -24.26 -10.15
C GLU A 52 16.49 -22.71 -10.14
N GLY A 53 17.05 -22.11 -9.09
CA GLY A 53 17.14 -20.65 -8.95
C GLY A 53 15.82 -19.99 -8.54
N ASN A 54 15.70 -18.68 -8.77
CA ASN A 54 14.50 -17.92 -8.42
C ASN A 54 13.34 -18.27 -9.39
N PRO A 55 12.17 -18.71 -8.90
CA PRO A 55 11.00 -18.96 -9.74
C PRO A 55 10.64 -17.80 -10.68
N CYS A 56 10.83 -16.57 -10.24
CA CYS A 56 10.39 -15.38 -10.94
C CYS A 56 11.30 -15.02 -12.13
N ASP A 57 12.50 -15.59 -12.19
CA ASP A 57 13.43 -15.40 -13.31
C ASP A 57 13.35 -16.56 -14.32
N GLN A 58 12.61 -17.62 -13.99
CA GLN A 58 12.47 -18.79 -14.87
C GLN A 58 11.48 -18.52 -16.02
N PRO A 59 11.67 -19.12 -17.20
CA PRO A 59 10.78 -18.93 -18.34
C PRO A 59 9.41 -19.60 -18.13
N LEU A 60 8.41 -19.22 -18.92
CA LEU A 60 7.17 -19.98 -19.05
C LEU A 60 7.47 -21.40 -19.58
N VAL A 61 6.99 -22.43 -18.86
CA VAL A 61 7.06 -23.83 -19.31
C VAL A 61 5.67 -24.46 -19.26
N THR A 62 5.07 -24.70 -20.42
CA THR A 62 3.76 -25.36 -20.56
C THR A 62 3.77 -26.84 -20.16
N GLY A 63 4.96 -27.45 -20.10
CA GLY A 63 5.16 -28.84 -19.73
C GLY A 63 4.69 -29.84 -20.79
N ILE A 64 4.58 -31.09 -20.38
CA ILE A 64 4.10 -32.22 -21.20
C ILE A 64 2.96 -32.96 -20.49
N GLY A 65 2.33 -33.88 -21.20
CA GLY A 65 1.20 -34.67 -20.72
C GLY A 65 -0.11 -34.30 -21.42
N SER A 66 -1.20 -34.86 -20.91
CA SER A 66 -2.57 -34.67 -21.42
C SER A 66 -3.40 -33.70 -20.58
N GLY A 67 -2.80 -33.05 -19.58
CA GLY A 67 -3.50 -32.10 -18.73
C GLY A 67 -3.83 -30.79 -19.42
N SER A 68 -4.83 -30.10 -18.90
CA SER A 68 -5.16 -28.72 -19.25
C SER A 68 -5.49 -27.95 -17.98
N GLN A 69 -4.46 -27.71 -17.17
CA GLN A 69 -4.63 -27.04 -15.88
C GLN A 69 -4.38 -25.55 -16.04
N GLN A 70 -5.33 -24.73 -15.62
CA GLN A 70 -5.13 -23.28 -15.56
C GLN A 70 -4.11 -22.95 -14.45
N ARG A 71 -3.03 -22.28 -14.83
CA ARG A 71 -1.92 -21.89 -13.95
C ARG A 71 -1.50 -20.46 -14.20
N TRP A 72 -0.66 -19.94 -13.33
CA TRP A 72 -0.12 -18.59 -13.43
C TRP A 72 1.41 -18.65 -13.50
N TYR A 73 2.02 -17.81 -14.32
CA TYR A 73 3.46 -17.62 -14.36
C TYR A 73 3.77 -16.13 -14.31
N TYR A 74 4.92 -15.77 -13.78
CA TYR A 74 5.43 -14.41 -13.79
C TYR A 74 6.15 -14.14 -15.10
N ASN A 75 5.64 -13.16 -15.85
CA ASN A 75 6.27 -12.63 -17.04
C ASN A 75 7.21 -11.49 -16.64
N ALA A 76 8.50 -11.79 -16.48
CA ALA A 76 9.50 -10.81 -16.07
C ALA A 76 9.66 -9.64 -17.04
N GLN A 77 9.38 -9.84 -18.34
CA GLN A 77 9.44 -8.76 -19.33
C GLN A 77 8.34 -7.72 -19.13
N ARG A 78 7.16 -8.16 -18.65
CA ARG A 78 5.99 -7.30 -18.43
C ARG A 78 5.76 -6.95 -16.97
N GLY A 79 6.45 -7.59 -16.03
CA GLY A 79 6.24 -7.43 -14.59
C GLY A 79 4.86 -7.92 -14.11
N THR A 80 4.23 -8.83 -14.86
CA THR A 80 2.84 -9.27 -14.63
C THR A 80 2.76 -10.78 -14.44
N CYS A 81 1.86 -11.21 -13.57
CA CYS A 81 1.46 -12.61 -13.52
C CYS A 81 0.39 -12.86 -14.57
N GLU A 82 0.64 -13.81 -15.46
CA GLU A 82 -0.24 -14.14 -16.59
C GLU A 82 -0.71 -15.59 -16.48
N MET A 83 -1.93 -15.84 -16.95
CA MET A 83 -2.51 -17.18 -16.97
C MET A 83 -1.96 -17.98 -18.16
N PHE A 84 -1.68 -19.26 -17.93
CA PHE A 84 -1.35 -20.23 -18.98
C PHE A 84 -1.95 -21.61 -18.70
N LEU A 85 -1.99 -22.46 -19.73
CA LEU A 85 -2.42 -23.86 -19.60
C LEU A 85 -1.20 -24.77 -19.42
N TYR A 86 -1.15 -25.43 -18.27
CA TYR A 86 -0.12 -26.39 -17.92
C TYR A 86 -0.56 -27.83 -18.22
N LYS A 87 0.31 -28.58 -18.91
CA LYS A 87 0.04 -29.97 -19.34
C LYS A 87 0.18 -31.02 -18.24
N GLY A 88 0.68 -30.63 -17.06
CA GLY A 88 0.65 -31.43 -15.84
C GLY A 88 1.95 -32.11 -15.45
N LEU A 89 2.95 -32.19 -16.35
CA LEU A 89 4.28 -32.76 -16.06
C LEU A 89 5.40 -31.87 -16.62
N LYS A 90 6.59 -31.97 -16.03
CA LYS A 90 7.85 -31.39 -16.51
C LYS A 90 7.84 -29.86 -16.65
N GLY A 91 7.05 -29.16 -15.84
CA GLY A 91 7.13 -27.71 -15.65
C GLY A 91 8.35 -27.30 -14.81
N ASN A 92 8.40 -26.01 -14.48
CA ASN A 92 9.38 -25.43 -13.57
C ASN A 92 8.67 -24.74 -12.38
N ALA A 93 9.41 -23.97 -11.58
CA ALA A 93 8.86 -23.32 -10.38
C ALA A 93 8.08 -22.03 -10.69
N ASN A 94 8.23 -21.46 -11.90
CA ASN A 94 7.39 -20.37 -12.40
C ASN A 94 6.00 -20.87 -12.82
N ASN A 95 5.34 -21.59 -11.92
CA ASN A 95 4.05 -22.23 -12.14
C ASN A 95 3.27 -22.23 -10.82
N PHE A 96 2.38 -21.25 -10.71
CA PHE A 96 1.62 -20.93 -9.52
C PHE A 96 0.17 -21.40 -9.69
N LEU A 97 -0.44 -21.85 -8.59
CA LEU A 97 -1.84 -22.30 -8.56
C LEU A 97 -2.81 -21.15 -8.77
N SER A 98 -2.48 -19.95 -8.28
CA SER A 98 -3.32 -18.76 -8.36
C SER A 98 -2.51 -17.53 -8.75
N GLN A 99 -3.18 -16.55 -9.35
CA GLN A 99 -2.59 -15.24 -9.65
C GLN A 99 -1.98 -14.63 -8.40
N GLN A 100 -2.70 -14.67 -7.28
CA GLN A 100 -2.26 -14.14 -6.00
C GLN A 100 -0.95 -14.80 -5.52
N SER A 101 -0.82 -16.12 -5.64
CA SER A 101 0.42 -16.81 -5.24
C SER A 101 1.61 -16.45 -6.14
N CYS A 102 1.37 -16.21 -7.42
CA CYS A 102 2.38 -15.68 -8.35
C CYS A 102 2.79 -14.26 -7.96
N GLU A 103 1.82 -13.36 -7.79
CA GLU A 103 2.09 -11.96 -7.48
C GLU A 103 2.81 -11.84 -6.14
N HIS A 104 2.40 -12.59 -5.13
CA HIS A 104 3.07 -12.61 -3.83
C HIS A 104 4.51 -13.12 -3.91
N SER A 105 4.79 -14.08 -4.79
CA SER A 105 6.12 -14.66 -4.92
C SER A 105 7.06 -13.77 -5.73
N CYS A 106 6.52 -13.06 -6.73
CA CYS A 106 7.33 -12.42 -7.77
C CYS A 106 7.22 -10.91 -7.88
N ARG A 107 6.21 -10.28 -7.27
CA ARG A 107 6.14 -8.82 -7.21
C ARG A 107 6.78 -8.32 -5.91
N PRO A 108 7.62 -7.29 -5.97
CA PRO A 108 8.13 -6.66 -4.76
C PRO A 108 6.94 -6.08 -3.98
N ASN A 109 6.87 -6.36 -2.68
CA ASN A 109 5.87 -5.79 -1.82
C ASN A 109 6.21 -4.32 -1.54
N PRO A 110 5.44 -3.32 -2.03
CA PRO A 110 5.80 -1.92 -1.87
C PRO A 110 5.60 -1.39 -0.45
N CYS A 111 4.88 -2.12 0.40
CA CYS A 111 4.51 -1.69 1.74
C CYS A 111 5.56 -2.15 2.78
N ALA A 112 5.83 -1.28 3.76
CA ALA A 112 6.68 -1.62 4.90
C ALA A 112 6.04 -2.73 5.76
N GLU A 113 6.86 -3.61 6.33
CA GLU A 113 6.39 -4.52 7.36
C GLU A 113 5.94 -3.73 8.59
N GLY A 114 4.93 -4.23 9.32
CA GLY A 114 4.27 -3.51 10.43
C GLY A 114 5.11 -3.24 11.67
N LYS A 115 6.45 -3.34 11.60
CA LYS A 115 7.37 -3.00 12.71
C LYS A 115 7.21 -1.56 13.21
N HIS A 116 6.60 -0.68 12.43
CA HIS A 116 6.43 0.74 12.77
C HIS A 116 5.11 1.09 13.47
N LEU A 117 4.15 0.17 13.59
CA LEU A 117 2.97 0.39 14.44
C LEU A 117 3.26 -0.16 15.84
N THR A 118 3.29 0.74 16.82
CA THR A 118 3.44 0.34 18.22
C THR A 118 2.24 -0.52 18.65
N LEU A 119 2.47 -1.44 19.58
CA LEU A 119 1.42 -2.31 20.15
C LEU A 119 0.23 -1.49 20.71
N HIS A 120 0.49 -0.24 21.08
CA HIS A 120 -0.49 0.75 21.52
C HIS A 120 -1.40 1.25 20.36
N GLN A 121 -0.83 1.57 19.21
CA GLN A 121 -1.58 1.97 18.01
C GLN A 121 -2.47 0.83 17.49
N ILE A 122 -1.99 -0.42 17.56
CA ILE A 122 -2.77 -1.61 17.21
C ILE A 122 -3.95 -1.80 18.18
N ARG A 123 -3.73 -1.59 19.49
CA ARG A 123 -4.78 -1.69 20.51
C ARG A 123 -5.88 -0.63 20.37
N PHE A 124 -5.51 0.60 20.02
CA PHE A 124 -6.46 1.70 19.85
C PHE A 124 -7.42 1.47 18.67
N GLN A 125 -6.90 1.01 17.53
CA GLN A 125 -7.70 0.66 16.36
C GLN A 125 -8.63 -0.55 16.62
N ILE A 126 -8.16 -1.54 17.38
CA ILE A 126 -8.99 -2.69 17.80
C ILE A 126 -10.15 -2.24 18.69
N LEU A 127 -9.91 -1.31 19.61
CA LEU A 127 -10.95 -0.80 20.51
C LEU A 127 -12.07 -0.07 19.73
N ILE A 128 -11.71 0.73 18.72
CA ILE A 128 -12.67 1.46 17.86
C ILE A 128 -13.52 0.48 17.04
N ILE A 129 -12.92 -0.56 16.46
CA ILE A 129 -13.66 -1.56 15.66
C ILE A 129 -14.67 -2.33 16.51
N LEU A 130 -14.31 -2.67 17.76
CA LEU A 130 -15.18 -3.37 18.70
C LEU A 130 -16.37 -2.52 19.17
N ILE A 131 -16.22 -1.19 19.20
CA ILE A 131 -17.28 -0.25 19.61
C ILE A 131 -18.36 -0.09 18.52
N ILE A 132 -18.01 -0.21 17.24
CA ILE A 132 -18.94 0.08 16.12
C ILE A 132 -19.77 -1.14 15.71
N HIS A 133 -19.27 -2.38 15.83
CA HIS A 133 -19.90 -3.54 15.17
C HIS A 133 -20.35 -4.72 16.05
N GLY A 134 -20.08 -4.72 17.36
CA GLY A 134 -20.52 -5.82 18.25
C GLY A 134 -19.79 -7.15 18.05
N LEU A 135 -19.75 -7.97 19.10
CA LEU A 135 -18.78 -9.06 19.31
C LEU A 135 -19.01 -10.38 18.53
N SER A 136 -20.05 -10.52 17.70
CA SER A 136 -20.45 -11.86 17.22
C SER A 136 -20.12 -12.20 15.75
N SER A 137 -19.47 -11.32 14.98
CA SER A 137 -19.09 -11.60 13.57
C SER A 137 -17.64 -11.25 13.18
N HIS A 138 -16.83 -10.65 14.06
CA HIS A 138 -15.57 -9.99 13.67
C HIS A 138 -14.24 -10.69 14.02
N ILE A 139 -14.26 -11.88 14.64
CA ILE A 139 -13.00 -12.55 15.06
C ILE A 139 -12.14 -12.99 13.84
N LEU A 140 -12.76 -13.39 12.73
CA LEU A 140 -12.06 -13.84 11.52
C LEU A 140 -11.48 -12.69 10.67
N GLU A 141 -12.10 -11.51 10.67
CA GLU A 141 -11.58 -10.30 10.01
C GLU A 141 -10.45 -9.64 10.82
N LEU A 142 -10.51 -9.69 12.15
CA LEU A 142 -9.43 -9.15 13.01
C LEU A 142 -8.12 -9.93 12.85
N GLU A 143 -8.16 -11.25 12.73
CA GLU A 143 -6.94 -12.05 12.57
C GLU A 143 -6.30 -11.84 11.20
N SER A 144 -7.10 -11.70 10.15
CA SER A 144 -6.61 -11.38 8.80
C SER A 144 -6.08 -9.94 8.70
N PHE A 145 -6.71 -8.97 9.38
CA PHE A 145 -6.23 -7.59 9.48
C PHE A 145 -4.93 -7.46 10.30
N LYS A 146 -4.84 -8.11 11.47
CA LYS A 146 -3.59 -8.18 12.26
C LYS A 146 -2.44 -8.83 11.47
N LYS A 147 -2.75 -9.87 10.68
CA LYS A 147 -1.78 -10.54 9.79
C LYS A 147 -1.37 -9.64 8.63
N ALA A 148 -2.28 -8.88 8.03
CA ALA A 148 -1.97 -7.91 6.98
C ALA A 148 -1.08 -6.77 7.50
N ILE A 149 -1.38 -6.24 8.69
CA ILE A 149 -0.56 -5.21 9.37
C ILE A 149 0.84 -5.76 9.69
N SER A 150 0.93 -6.92 10.33
CA SER A 150 2.23 -7.50 10.71
C SER A 150 3.09 -7.91 9.52
N SER A 151 2.48 -8.36 8.41
CA SER A 151 3.19 -8.72 7.18
C SER A 151 3.38 -7.56 6.20
N GLY A 152 2.78 -6.38 6.46
CA GLY A 152 2.81 -5.26 5.53
C GLY A 152 2.25 -5.60 4.16
N ARG A 153 1.24 -6.46 4.03
CA ARG A 153 0.73 -6.89 2.72
C ARG A 153 -0.17 -5.82 2.10
N PRO A 154 0.03 -5.43 0.82
CA PRO A 154 -0.85 -4.47 0.17
C PRO A 154 -2.28 -5.00 0.08
N TYR A 155 -3.25 -4.10 0.00
CA TYR A 155 -4.64 -4.49 -0.23
C TYR A 155 -4.76 -5.25 -1.56
N SER A 156 -5.37 -6.43 -1.52
CA SER A 156 -5.63 -7.24 -2.71
C SER A 156 -7.10 -7.17 -3.10
N THR A 157 -7.37 -6.95 -4.38
CA THR A 157 -8.70 -7.08 -4.98
C THR A 157 -9.15 -8.55 -5.01
N PRO A 158 -10.44 -8.87 -5.23
CA PRO A 158 -10.92 -10.25 -5.30
C PRO A 158 -10.22 -11.12 -6.36
N ASP A 159 -9.73 -10.51 -7.44
CA ASP A 159 -8.91 -11.15 -8.48
C ASP A 159 -7.43 -11.29 -8.09
N GLY A 160 -7.05 -10.89 -6.88
CA GLY A 160 -5.73 -11.13 -6.29
C GLY A 160 -4.66 -10.13 -6.68
N ARG A 161 -5.02 -9.01 -7.33
CA ARG A 161 -4.10 -7.93 -7.69
C ARG A 161 -3.95 -6.93 -6.55
N TYR A 162 -2.80 -6.29 -6.43
CA TYR A 162 -2.69 -5.13 -5.56
C TYR A 162 -3.56 -3.98 -6.09
N LEU A 163 -4.32 -3.36 -5.18
CA LEU A 163 -5.08 -2.16 -5.49
C LEU A 163 -4.13 -0.98 -5.61
N SER A 164 -3.90 -0.52 -6.83
CA SER A 164 -3.21 0.73 -7.10
C SER A 164 -4.02 1.91 -6.59
N CYS A 165 -3.32 2.95 -6.15
CA CYS A 165 -3.90 4.15 -5.59
C CYS A 165 -3.26 5.41 -6.19
N ASP A 166 -3.97 6.53 -6.10
CA ASP A 166 -3.49 7.84 -6.52
C ASP A 166 -3.65 8.82 -5.37
N VAL A 167 -2.54 9.45 -5.00
CA VAL A 167 -2.41 10.45 -3.93
C VAL A 167 -2.80 11.86 -4.38
N SER A 168 -3.01 12.07 -5.68
CA SER A 168 -3.39 13.35 -6.28
C SER A 168 -4.90 13.58 -6.26
N LEU A 169 -5.69 12.58 -5.82
CA LEU A 169 -7.15 12.65 -5.76
C LEU A 169 -7.61 13.23 -4.41
N GLU A 170 -8.64 14.07 -4.43
CA GLU A 170 -9.24 14.65 -3.22
C GLU A 170 -9.95 13.62 -2.32
N VAL A 171 -10.26 12.44 -2.86
CA VAL A 171 -10.90 11.34 -2.14
C VAL A 171 -9.91 10.18 -1.99
N SER A 172 -9.79 9.62 -0.77
CA SER A 172 -8.95 8.45 -0.52
C SER A 172 -9.32 7.30 -1.45
N SER A 173 -8.37 6.89 -2.30
CA SER A 173 -8.50 5.73 -3.19
C SER A 173 -8.35 4.39 -2.46
N CYS A 174 -8.07 4.41 -1.15
CA CYS A 174 -7.82 3.22 -0.34
C CYS A 174 -8.94 2.90 0.67
N PRO A 175 -9.23 1.60 0.89
CA PRO A 175 -10.18 1.15 1.90
C PRO A 175 -9.80 1.54 3.34
N SER A 176 -10.76 1.47 4.25
CA SER A 176 -10.54 1.76 5.68
C SER A 176 -9.39 0.91 6.26
N GLY A 177 -8.52 1.56 7.03
CA GLY A 177 -7.31 0.94 7.59
C GLY A 177 -6.13 0.87 6.63
N TYR A 178 -6.29 1.28 5.37
CA TYR A 178 -5.22 1.38 4.38
C TYR A 178 -4.95 2.84 3.99
N TRP A 179 -3.70 3.12 3.67
CA TRP A 179 -3.24 4.43 3.17
C TRP A 179 -2.58 4.23 1.81
N CYS A 180 -2.57 5.28 0.98
CA CYS A 180 -1.97 5.19 -0.34
C CYS A 180 -0.45 5.40 -0.24
N ASN A 181 0.35 4.36 -0.52
CA ASN A 181 1.80 4.53 -0.66
C ASN A 181 2.10 5.26 -1.97
N PRO A 182 2.77 6.41 -1.94
CA PRO A 182 3.11 7.13 -3.15
C PRO A 182 4.38 6.51 -3.79
N GLY A 183 4.26 5.34 -4.40
CA GLY A 183 5.38 4.67 -5.07
C GLY A 183 5.91 5.40 -6.31
N ALA A 184 6.97 4.87 -6.93
CA ALA A 184 7.57 5.41 -8.17
C ALA A 184 6.68 5.18 -9.40
N THR A 185 6.05 4.01 -9.47
CA THR A 185 5.18 3.57 -10.57
C THR A 185 3.79 3.21 -10.06
N ARG A 186 2.83 3.01 -10.97
CA ARG A 186 1.48 2.51 -10.62
C ARG A 186 1.49 1.14 -9.93
N HIS A 187 2.55 0.35 -10.08
CA HIS A 187 2.67 -0.97 -9.45
C HIS A 187 3.22 -0.90 -8.03
N THR A 188 3.96 0.16 -7.72
CA THR A 188 4.45 0.46 -6.37
C THR A 188 3.54 1.43 -5.62
N ALA A 189 2.71 2.20 -6.34
CA ALA A 189 1.71 3.09 -5.76
C ALA A 189 0.42 2.32 -5.44
N VAL A 190 0.39 1.71 -4.26
CA VAL A 190 -0.65 0.76 -3.84
C VAL A 190 -1.15 1.07 -2.42
N CYS A 191 -2.34 0.56 -2.09
CA CYS A 191 -2.90 0.69 -0.76
C CYS A 191 -2.16 -0.20 0.26
N CYS A 192 -1.45 0.43 1.19
CA CYS A 192 -0.70 -0.21 2.25
C CYS A 192 -1.48 -0.22 3.57
N PRO A 193 -1.39 -1.29 4.37
CA PRO A 193 -2.10 -1.37 5.63
C PRO A 193 -1.47 -0.42 6.66
N GLY A 194 -2.20 -0.16 7.74
CA GLY A 194 -1.69 0.66 8.84
C GLY A 194 -1.94 2.14 8.67
N ALA A 195 -3.09 2.52 8.11
CA ALA A 195 -3.55 3.91 8.09
C ALA A 195 -3.51 4.51 9.52
N VAL A 196 -2.79 5.62 9.69
CA VAL A 196 -2.81 6.41 10.93
C VAL A 196 -3.62 7.68 10.72
N ALA A 197 -4.19 8.20 11.80
CA ALA A 197 -4.99 9.43 11.77
C ALA A 197 -4.12 10.68 11.52
N ASP A 198 -2.92 10.71 12.10
CA ASP A 198 -1.99 11.82 11.96
C ASP A 198 -0.63 11.34 11.43
N PRO A 199 -0.41 11.43 10.10
CA PRO A 199 0.86 11.10 9.46
C PRO A 199 2.06 11.87 10.00
N CYS A 200 1.84 13.09 10.51
CA CYS A 200 2.89 14.03 10.89
C CYS A 200 3.61 13.60 12.18
N THR A 201 3.04 12.64 12.90
CA THR A 201 3.67 12.00 14.07
C THR A 201 4.65 10.88 13.70
N LEU A 202 4.67 10.45 12.44
CA LEU A 202 5.51 9.32 12.00
C LEU A 202 6.94 9.78 11.69
N PRO A 203 7.94 8.89 11.85
CA PRO A 203 9.30 9.20 11.44
C PRO A 203 9.41 9.26 9.91
N VAL A 204 10.38 10.00 9.38
CA VAL A 204 10.76 9.89 7.97
C VAL A 204 11.34 8.50 7.68
N ILE A 205 10.93 7.89 6.57
CA ILE A 205 11.46 6.61 6.10
C ILE A 205 11.88 6.75 4.64
N THR A 206 13.19 6.70 4.41
CA THR A 206 13.81 6.70 3.07
C THR A 206 13.34 5.52 2.20
N GLY A 207 12.99 4.40 2.82
CA GLY A 207 12.45 3.23 2.12
C GLY A 207 13.52 2.36 1.45
N GLU A 208 13.08 1.51 0.54
CA GLU A 208 13.90 0.57 -0.24
C GLU A 208 13.57 0.65 -1.73
N GLY A 209 14.47 0.13 -2.58
CA GLY A 209 14.42 0.20 -4.03
C GLY A 209 15.64 0.91 -4.61
N ASP A 210 15.62 1.12 -5.92
CA ASP A 210 16.70 1.76 -6.70
C ASP A 210 16.29 3.13 -7.25
N GLU A 211 15.12 3.63 -6.82
CA GLU A 211 14.58 4.92 -7.26
C GLU A 211 15.14 6.06 -6.41
N GLU A 212 15.21 7.27 -6.97
CA GLU A 212 15.60 8.49 -6.27
C GLU A 212 14.52 9.55 -6.42
N LEU A 213 13.46 9.45 -5.62
CA LEU A 213 12.31 10.33 -5.71
C LEU A 213 12.42 11.46 -4.69
N GLU A 214 12.43 12.72 -5.13
CA GLU A 214 12.29 13.86 -4.23
C GLU A 214 10.88 13.87 -3.62
N ARG A 215 10.81 13.86 -2.29
CA ARG A 215 9.58 13.86 -1.50
C ARG A 215 9.70 14.77 -0.30
N TYR A 216 8.59 15.02 0.36
CA TYR A 216 8.51 15.92 1.51
C TYR A 216 8.00 15.16 2.74
N TYR A 217 8.54 15.47 3.91
CA TYR A 217 8.09 14.90 5.17
C TYR A 217 8.03 16.01 6.23
N TYR A 218 7.21 15.81 7.25
CA TYR A 218 7.16 16.67 8.41
C TYR A 218 8.19 16.25 9.45
N ASP A 219 9.10 17.15 9.79
CA ASP A 219 10.11 16.98 10.84
C ASP A 219 9.56 17.52 12.15
N ALA A 220 9.15 16.64 13.05
CA ALA A 220 8.58 17.02 14.34
C ALA A 220 9.58 17.73 15.28
N ALA A 221 10.89 17.57 15.07
CA ALA A 221 11.90 18.23 15.89
C ALA A 221 12.04 19.71 15.54
N THR A 222 12.01 20.03 14.25
CA THR A 222 12.04 21.41 13.75
C THR A 222 10.65 22.01 13.56
N LYS A 223 9.61 21.18 13.62
CA LYS A 223 8.21 21.51 13.31
C LYS A 223 8.04 22.07 11.91
N THR A 224 8.80 21.58 10.93
CA THR A 224 8.76 22.07 9.54
C THR A 224 8.71 20.94 8.53
N CYS A 225 8.14 21.21 7.35
CA CYS A 225 8.21 20.30 6.22
C CYS A 225 9.57 20.41 5.52
N ARG A 226 10.17 19.28 5.17
CA ARG A 226 11.52 19.18 4.60
C ARG A 226 11.55 18.17 3.46
N ALA A 227 12.42 18.41 2.47
CA ALA A 227 12.65 17.47 1.38
C ALA A 227 13.52 16.28 1.85
N PHE A 228 13.27 15.10 1.29
CA PHE A 228 14.08 13.90 1.43
C PHE A 228 14.00 13.04 0.16
N THR A 229 14.96 12.13 -0.01
CA THR A 229 14.96 11.16 -1.10
C THR A 229 14.23 9.89 -0.66
N TYR A 230 13.15 9.53 -1.35
CA TYR A 230 12.41 8.27 -1.17
C TYR A 230 12.83 7.25 -2.24
N ARG A 231 13.09 6.01 -1.79
CA ARG A 231 13.61 4.91 -2.63
C ARG A 231 12.54 4.16 -3.43
N GLY A 232 11.27 4.57 -3.28
CA GLY A 232 10.13 4.09 -4.07
C GLY A 232 9.23 3.05 -3.39
N MET A 233 9.73 2.36 -2.36
CA MET A 233 8.97 1.36 -1.59
C MET A 233 9.29 1.45 -0.09
N LYS A 234 8.50 0.76 0.74
CA LYS A 234 8.72 0.56 2.19
C LYS A 234 8.71 1.83 3.05
N GLY A 235 8.03 2.89 2.60
CA GLY A 235 7.80 4.10 3.38
C GLY A 235 6.62 4.00 4.36
N ASN A 236 6.21 5.17 4.87
CA ASN A 236 4.99 5.37 5.67
C ASN A 236 4.23 6.64 5.19
N GLN A 237 3.17 7.03 5.88
CA GLN A 237 2.34 8.18 5.49
C GLN A 237 3.05 9.54 5.59
N ASN A 238 4.16 9.66 6.32
CA ASN A 238 4.94 10.90 6.37
C ASN A 238 5.84 11.01 5.13
N ASN A 239 5.20 11.01 3.97
CA ASN A 239 5.80 11.05 2.65
C ASN A 239 4.80 11.71 1.69
N PHE A 240 5.01 13.00 1.46
CA PHE A 240 4.17 13.86 0.64
C PHE A 240 4.85 14.13 -0.70
N LEU A 241 4.04 14.25 -1.76
CA LEU A 241 4.55 14.52 -3.12
C LEU A 241 5.10 15.93 -3.27
N THR A 242 4.49 16.90 -2.58
CA THR A 242 4.82 18.32 -2.70
C THR A 242 4.98 18.95 -1.33
N MET A 243 5.75 20.02 -1.26
CA MET A 243 5.90 20.82 -0.04
C MET A 243 4.54 21.29 0.47
N THR A 244 3.71 21.86 -0.41
CA THR A 244 2.37 22.35 -0.08
C THR A 244 1.49 21.27 0.54
N ALA A 245 1.53 20.04 0.02
CA ALA A 245 0.73 18.94 0.58
C ALA A 245 1.19 18.57 2.00
N CYS A 246 2.50 18.60 2.27
CA CYS A 246 3.03 18.40 3.62
C CYS A 246 2.57 19.52 4.56
N GLU A 247 2.73 20.78 4.15
CA GLU A 247 2.39 21.95 4.98
C GLU A 247 0.89 21.98 5.29
N GLN A 248 0.03 21.77 4.30
CA GLN A 248 -1.42 21.73 4.49
C GLN A 248 -1.84 20.61 5.47
N GLN A 249 -1.20 19.45 5.41
CA GLN A 249 -1.53 18.32 6.26
C GLN A 249 -0.97 18.46 7.69
N CYS A 250 0.26 18.96 7.84
CA CYS A 250 1.03 18.89 9.08
C CYS A 250 1.27 20.22 9.77
N GLN A 251 1.04 21.32 9.07
CA GLN A 251 1.01 22.66 9.61
C GLN A 251 -0.30 23.32 9.19
N PRO A 252 -1.48 22.74 9.54
CA PRO A 252 -2.72 23.40 9.25
C PRO A 252 -2.67 24.78 9.90
N LEU A 253 -2.80 25.81 9.05
CA LEU A 253 -2.87 27.18 9.50
C LEU A 253 -3.92 27.26 10.61
N GLU A 254 -3.54 27.71 11.81
CA GLU A 254 -4.54 28.09 12.81
C GLU A 254 -5.35 29.23 12.20
N ASN A 255 -6.52 28.90 11.66
CA ASN A 255 -7.32 29.84 10.91
C ASN A 255 -7.78 30.97 11.84
N PRO A 256 -7.23 32.18 11.70
CA PRO A 256 -7.58 33.30 12.56
C PRO A 256 -8.86 34.00 12.10
N CYS A 257 -9.42 33.58 10.95
CA CYS A 257 -10.56 34.22 10.33
C CYS A 257 -11.89 33.64 10.85
N ILE A 258 -12.89 34.52 10.96
CA ILE A 258 -14.29 34.10 11.02
C ILE A 258 -14.72 33.78 9.57
N GLY A 259 -14.44 32.56 9.12
CA GLY A 259 -14.60 32.11 7.73
C GLY A 259 -13.30 31.52 7.18
N GLN A 260 -13.25 31.21 5.88
CA GLN A 260 -12.03 30.69 5.25
C GLN A 260 -11.11 31.85 4.81
N PRO A 261 -9.79 31.77 5.04
CA PRO A 261 -8.83 32.76 4.52
C PRO A 261 -8.88 32.84 2.99
N ALA A 262 -8.48 33.99 2.42
CA ALA A 262 -8.34 34.12 0.98
C ALA A 262 -7.28 33.15 0.47
N THR A 263 -7.55 32.52 -0.67
CA THR A 263 -6.60 31.62 -1.35
C THR A 263 -6.33 32.08 -2.77
N THR A 264 -5.16 31.72 -3.29
CA THR A 264 -4.82 31.87 -4.72
C THR A 264 -5.58 30.85 -5.57
N ALA A 265 -5.52 30.97 -6.90
CA ALA A 265 -6.09 29.98 -7.82
C ALA A 265 -5.51 28.56 -7.64
N ALA A 266 -4.32 28.43 -7.04
CA ALA A 266 -3.70 27.16 -6.70
C ALA A 266 -4.06 26.64 -5.29
N GLY A 267 -4.97 27.31 -4.57
CA GLY A 267 -5.42 26.90 -3.24
C GLY A 267 -4.47 27.29 -2.09
N GLN A 268 -3.44 28.11 -2.33
CA GLN A 268 -2.53 28.57 -1.28
C GLN A 268 -3.09 29.79 -0.55
N VAL A 269 -3.00 29.82 0.78
CA VAL A 269 -3.48 30.94 1.61
C VAL A 269 -2.69 32.22 1.30
N ILE A 270 -3.40 33.33 1.18
CA ILE A 270 -2.82 34.65 0.95
C ILE A 270 -2.49 35.28 2.31
N PHE A 271 -1.19 35.35 2.60
CA PHE A 271 -0.65 36.07 3.76
C PHE A 271 -0.63 37.57 3.49
N CYS A 272 -0.75 38.36 4.55
CA CYS A 272 -0.67 39.81 4.45
C CYS A 272 0.37 40.37 5.42
N SER A 273 0.51 41.69 5.50
CA SER A 273 1.41 42.31 6.49
C SER A 273 0.82 43.59 7.06
N ALA A 274 1.29 43.99 8.24
CA ALA A 274 0.87 45.24 8.88
C ALA A 274 1.17 46.48 8.04
N THR A 275 2.20 46.42 7.18
CA THR A 275 2.66 47.51 6.32
C THR A 275 2.02 47.51 4.93
N ASN A 276 1.48 46.38 4.47
CA ASN A 276 0.90 46.25 3.13
C ASN A 276 -0.51 45.64 3.19
N LYS A 277 -1.46 46.40 3.74
CA LYS A 277 -2.84 45.95 3.97
C LYS A 277 -3.67 45.84 2.68
N GLU A 278 -3.24 46.48 1.59
CA GLU A 278 -3.95 46.55 0.32
C GLU A 278 -3.73 45.31 -0.58
N MET A 279 -2.84 44.39 -0.19
CA MET A 279 -2.60 43.18 -0.97
C MET A 279 -3.74 42.15 -0.90
N CYS A 280 -4.69 42.31 0.02
CA CYS A 280 -5.80 41.39 0.15
C CYS A 280 -6.81 41.58 -1.00
N PRO A 281 -7.36 40.49 -1.57
CA PRO A 281 -8.38 40.58 -2.61
C PRO A 281 -9.63 41.35 -2.18
N VAL A 282 -10.43 41.78 -3.15
CA VAL A 282 -11.72 42.44 -2.89
C VAL A 282 -12.58 41.61 -1.93
N ASN A 283 -13.18 42.28 -0.93
CA ASN A 283 -13.96 41.70 0.18
C ASN A 283 -13.14 40.99 1.28
N PHE A 284 -11.81 40.99 1.18
CA PHE A 284 -10.93 40.51 2.23
C PHE A 284 -10.17 41.67 2.88
N TRP A 285 -9.83 41.51 4.15
CA TRP A 285 -9.03 42.45 4.91
C TRP A 285 -7.84 41.72 5.53
N CYS A 286 -6.75 42.44 5.78
CA CYS A 286 -5.56 41.85 6.38
C CYS A 286 -5.73 41.68 7.89
N HIS A 287 -5.94 40.44 8.35
CA HIS A 287 -5.85 40.09 9.77
C HIS A 287 -4.38 40.02 10.17
N VAL A 288 -3.98 40.78 11.19
CA VAL A 288 -2.62 40.76 11.73
C VAL A 288 -2.62 39.97 13.02
N GLY A 289 -2.07 38.76 12.95
CA GLY A 289 -1.99 37.83 14.07
C GLY A 289 -0.75 38.05 14.94
N ALA A 290 -0.62 37.26 16.00
CA ALA A 290 0.53 37.28 16.90
C ALA A 290 1.82 36.76 16.23
N THR A 291 1.67 36.00 15.13
CA THR A 291 2.76 35.45 14.34
C THR A 291 2.54 35.72 12.84
N PRO A 292 3.59 35.63 11.99
CA PRO A 292 3.43 35.73 10.54
C PRO A 292 2.45 34.70 9.98
N GLU A 293 2.39 33.51 10.57
CA GLU A 293 1.50 32.41 10.13
C GLU A 293 0.04 32.72 10.44
N THR A 294 -0.26 33.53 11.45
CA THR A 294 -1.64 33.98 11.77
C THR A 294 -1.98 35.33 11.12
N THR A 295 -1.12 35.83 10.23
CA THR A 295 -1.30 37.11 9.52
C THR A 295 -1.74 36.89 8.07
N VAL A 296 -3.05 36.82 7.84
CA VAL A 296 -3.66 36.40 6.57
C VAL A 296 -4.85 37.26 6.15
N CYS A 297 -5.23 37.19 4.87
CA CYS A 297 -6.40 37.87 4.35
C CYS A 297 -7.70 37.16 4.77
N CYS A 298 -8.48 37.76 5.66
CA CYS A 298 -9.75 37.24 6.16
C CYS A 298 -10.96 37.90 5.46
N PRO A 299 -12.08 37.18 5.29
CA PRO A 299 -13.29 37.76 4.72
C PRO A 299 -13.84 38.86 5.65
N GLY A 300 -14.38 39.94 5.08
CA GLY A 300 -15.01 41.00 5.88
C GLY A 300 -15.04 42.41 5.29
N GLY A 301 -14.58 42.59 4.06
CA GLY A 301 -14.62 43.90 3.39
C GLY A 301 -16.02 44.24 2.90
N SER A 302 -16.88 44.81 3.76
CA SER A 302 -17.89 45.87 3.48
C SER A 302 -19.15 45.88 4.37
N PHE A 303 -19.35 44.92 5.30
CA PHE A 303 -20.56 44.88 6.15
C PHE A 303 -20.38 45.26 7.62
N PHE A 304 -19.15 45.30 8.16
CA PHE A 304 -18.93 45.57 9.59
C PHE A 304 -18.70 47.06 9.92
N PHE A 305 -18.32 47.91 8.96
CA PHE A 305 -18.08 49.33 9.22
C PHE A 305 -19.37 50.17 9.36
N LEU A 306 -20.53 49.66 8.94
CA LEU A 306 -21.81 50.39 9.07
C LEU A 306 -22.55 50.12 10.38
N ASN A 307 -22.27 49.01 11.08
CA ASN A 307 -23.02 48.64 12.30
C ASN A 307 -22.31 48.99 13.62
N SER A 308 -21.01 49.31 13.61
CA SER A 308 -20.29 49.69 14.83
C SER A 308 -20.41 51.18 15.19
N VAL A 309 -20.96 52.02 14.31
CA VAL A 309 -21.17 53.47 14.59
C VAL A 309 -22.52 53.74 15.27
N ILE A 310 -23.45 52.78 15.27
CA ILE A 310 -24.79 52.95 15.88
C ILE A 310 -24.80 52.57 17.37
N HIS A 311 -23.80 51.83 17.88
CA HIS A 311 -23.81 51.34 19.27
C HIS A 311 -23.03 52.22 20.28
N PHE A 312 -22.53 53.39 19.86
CA PHE A 312 -21.81 54.33 20.74
C PHE A 312 -22.52 55.69 20.93
N LEU A 313 -23.77 55.81 20.51
CA LEU A 313 -24.62 56.99 20.74
C LEU A 313 -25.99 56.60 21.32
N MET A 314 -25.98 55.85 22.43
CA MET A 314 -27.04 55.87 23.45
C MET A 314 -26.43 55.96 24.84
#